data_AF-A0A820RCK7-F1
#
_entry.id   AF-A0A820RCK7-F1
#
_cell.length_a   1.000
_cell.length_b   1.000
_cell.length_c   1.000
_cell.angle_alpha   90.00
_cell.angle_beta   90.00
_cell.angle_gamma   90.00
#
_symmetry.space_group_name_H-M   'P 1'
#
loop_
_entity.id
_entity.type
_entity.pdbx_description
1 polymer ?
#
loop_
_entity_poly.entity_id
_entity_poly.type
_entity_poly.pdbx_seq_one_letter_code
_entity_poly.pdbx_strand_id
1 'polypeptide(L)'
;PMASILDELRYLVDIGIKDVTLLGQNVNSYCDKSEMNVSLHTTKTLSRGFRENYKTNLTKGSIRFTTLLEQASQISPELRIRFTSPHPKEFPDDLLHVMHDR
;
A
#
# COMPACT_ATOMS: atom_id res chain seq x y z
N PRO A 1 2.46 -1.09 12.19
CA PRO A 1 1.91 -2.36 11.65
C PRO A 1 0.64 -2.08 10.83
N MET A 2 0.35 -2.86 9.78
CA MET A 2 -0.78 -2.69 8.86
C MET A 2 -2.10 -2.61 9.63
N ALA A 3 -2.31 -3.52 10.59
CA ALA A 3 -3.51 -3.55 11.41
C ALA A 3 -3.78 -2.20 12.09
N SER A 4 -2.76 -1.59 12.71
CA SER A 4 -2.88 -0.28 13.35
C SER A 4 -3.27 0.84 12.38
N ILE A 5 -2.78 0.80 11.13
CA ILE A 5 -3.15 1.81 10.11
C ILE A 5 -4.60 1.60 9.68
N LEU A 6 -5.02 0.35 9.48
CA LEU A 6 -6.40 0.04 9.10
C LEU A 6 -7.39 0.39 10.20
N ASP A 7 -7.04 0.17 11.47
CA ASP A 7 -7.89 0.52 12.60
C ASP A 7 -8.02 2.05 12.76
N GLU A 8 -6.94 2.79 12.55
CA GLU A 8 -6.97 4.25 12.51
C GLU A 8 -7.85 4.76 11.36
N LEU A 9 -7.73 4.18 10.16
CA LEU A 9 -8.58 4.53 9.02
C LEU A 9 -10.07 4.26 9.30
N ARG A 10 -10.41 3.13 9.92
CA ARG A 10 -11.79 2.83 10.34
C ARG A 10 -12.31 3.87 11.31
N TYR A 11 -11.53 4.20 12.33
CA TYR A 11 -11.90 5.24 13.30
C TYR A 11 -12.15 6.60 12.62
N LEU A 12 -11.27 7.00 11.69
CA LEU A 12 -11.43 8.26 10.94
C LEU A 12 -12.71 8.26 10.10
N VAL A 13 -13.04 7.15 9.46
CA VAL A 13 -14.29 6.99 8.71
C VAL A 13 -15.51 7.08 9.63
N ASP A 14 -15.46 6.43 10.81
CA ASP A 14 -16.56 6.43 11.79
C ASP A 14 -16.89 7.84 12.30
N ILE A 15 -15.88 8.71 12.42
CA ILE A 15 -16.08 10.13 12.79
C ILE A 15 -16.40 11.03 11.59
N GLY A 16 -16.57 10.45 10.39
CA GLY A 16 -17.02 11.15 9.18
C GLY A 16 -15.92 11.74 8.30
N ILE A 17 -14.64 11.37 8.50
CA ILE A 17 -13.55 11.79 7.62
C ILE A 17 -13.61 11.01 6.30
N LYS A 18 -13.53 11.74 5.19
CA LYS A 18 -13.62 11.20 3.82
C LYS A 18 -12.35 11.31 3.00
N ASP A 19 -11.35 12.05 3.47
CA ASP A 19 -10.07 12.22 2.76
C ASP A 19 -8.92 11.99 3.74
N VAL A 20 -8.13 10.94 3.48
CA VAL A 20 -6.96 10.59 4.28
C VAL A 20 -5.73 10.54 3.40
N THR A 21 -4.67 11.21 3.84
CA THR A 21 -3.37 11.18 3.16
C THR A 21 -2.38 10.31 3.94
N LEU A 22 -1.93 9.21 3.34
CA LEU A 22 -0.86 8.37 3.87
C LEU A 22 0.49 9.03 3.62
N LEU A 23 1.20 9.32 4.71
CA LEU A 23 2.50 9.98 4.70
C LEU A 23 3.60 9.03 5.20
N GLY A 24 4.78 9.19 4.63
CA GLY A 24 5.98 8.47 5.02
C GLY A 24 7.18 8.98 4.24
N GLN A 25 8.40 8.72 4.73
CA GLN A 25 9.63 9.15 4.06
C GLN A 25 9.72 8.61 2.62
N ASN A 26 9.38 7.34 2.44
CA ASN A 26 9.06 6.75 1.14
C ASN A 26 7.94 5.73 1.36
N VAL A 27 6.73 6.05 0.90
CA VAL A 27 5.55 5.19 1.04
C VAL A 27 5.74 3.82 0.37
N ASN A 28 6.49 3.75 -0.74
CA ASN A 28 6.77 2.49 -1.45
C ASN A 28 7.82 1.62 -0.76
N SER A 29 8.53 2.18 0.23
CA SER A 29 9.42 1.41 1.11
C SER A 29 8.68 0.76 2.28
N TYR A 30 7.35 0.96 2.38
CA TYR A 30 6.53 0.30 3.40
C TYR A 30 6.66 -1.22 3.29
N CYS A 31 7.04 -1.83 4.40
CA CYS A 31 7.24 -3.26 4.55
C CYS A 31 6.86 -3.63 5.99
N ASP A 32 5.71 -4.26 6.16
CA ASP A 32 5.35 -4.85 7.44
C ASP A 32 5.79 -6.31 7.48
N LYS A 33 6.52 -6.67 8.54
CA LYS A 33 7.06 -8.01 8.78
C LYS A 33 6.19 -8.86 9.71
N SER A 34 5.08 -8.31 10.19
CA SER A 34 4.09 -9.10 10.93
C SER A 34 3.59 -10.23 10.01
N GLU A 35 3.78 -11.48 10.44
CA GLU A 35 3.34 -12.64 9.68
C GLU A 35 1.81 -12.66 9.63
N MET A 36 1.23 -12.17 8.54
CA MET A 36 -0.17 -12.43 8.23
C MET A 36 -0.27 -13.51 7.17
N ASN A 37 -1.19 -14.46 7.36
CA ASN A 37 -1.60 -15.50 6.40
C ASN A 37 -2.40 -14.89 5.21
N VAL A 38 -1.94 -13.77 4.64
CA VAL A 38 -2.56 -13.21 3.44
C VAL A 38 -1.95 -13.91 2.23
N SER A 39 -2.71 -14.82 1.61
CA SER A 39 -2.32 -15.54 0.37
C SER A 39 -2.35 -14.63 -0.88
N LEU A 40 -1.99 -13.34 -0.76
CA LEU A 40 -1.74 -12.49 -1.92
C LEU A 40 -0.26 -12.60 -2.31
N HIS A 41 -0.06 -13.17 -3.50
CA HIS A 41 1.22 -13.36 -4.17
C HIS A 41 1.84 -12.01 -4.57
N THR A 42 2.35 -11.24 -3.61
CA THR A 42 2.88 -9.91 -3.94
C THR A 42 4.33 -10.02 -4.45
N THR A 43 4.50 -10.45 -5.70
CA THR A 43 5.77 -10.32 -6.40
C THR A 43 6.14 -8.85 -6.48
N LYS A 44 7.43 -8.52 -6.31
CA LYS A 44 7.91 -7.15 -6.50
C LYS A 44 7.87 -6.82 -7.99
N THR A 45 6.72 -6.42 -8.50
CA THR A 45 6.60 -5.90 -9.86
C THR A 45 7.13 -4.47 -9.84
N LEU A 46 8.13 -4.17 -10.66
CA LEU A 46 8.56 -2.80 -10.95
C LEU A 46 7.87 -2.36 -12.25
N SER A 47 7.71 -1.05 -12.44
CA SER A 47 7.24 -0.54 -13.73
C SER A 47 8.17 -1.03 -14.85
N ARG A 48 7.59 -1.40 -15.99
CA ARG A 48 8.32 -1.91 -17.15
C ARG A 48 9.49 -0.97 -17.49
N GLY A 49 10.70 -1.53 -17.62
CA GLY A 49 11.91 -0.77 -17.94
C GLY A 49 12.73 -0.27 -16.74
N PHE A 50 12.25 -0.46 -15.50
CA PHE A 50 13.04 -0.17 -14.30
C PHE A 50 13.66 -1.44 -13.71
N ARG A 51 14.94 -1.33 -13.35
CA ARG A 51 15.69 -2.37 -12.64
C ARG A 51 16.17 -1.78 -11.32
N GLU A 52 15.96 -2.48 -10.22
CA GLU A 52 16.57 -2.11 -8.95
C GLU A 52 17.85 -2.91 -8.74
N ASN A 53 18.89 -2.21 -8.29
CA ASN A 53 20.18 -2.80 -7.97
C ASN A 53 20.34 -3.07 -6.46
N TYR A 54 19.30 -2.80 -5.67
CA TYR A 54 19.30 -2.98 -4.22
C TYR A 54 18.49 -4.22 -3.83
N LYS A 55 19.08 -5.08 -3.00
CA LYS A 55 18.40 -6.22 -2.40
C LYS A 55 17.39 -5.71 -1.38
N THR A 56 16.11 -5.72 -1.70
CA THR A 56 15.08 -5.60 -0.65
C THR A 56 15.06 -6.88 0.15
N ASN A 57 15.38 -6.81 1.44
CA ASN A 57 15.22 -7.89 2.41
C ASN A 57 13.73 -8.15 2.66
N LEU A 58 13.00 -8.57 1.63
CA LEU A 58 11.63 -9.05 1.74
C LEU A 58 11.71 -10.48 2.28
N THR A 59 11.46 -10.63 3.57
CA THR A 59 11.11 -11.92 4.12
C THR A 59 9.82 -12.41 3.46
N LYS A 60 9.77 -13.70 3.14
CA LYS A 60 8.57 -14.38 2.64
C LYS A 60 7.41 -14.07 3.61
N GLY A 61 6.34 -13.43 3.12
CA GLY A 61 5.21 -13.01 3.94
C GLY A 61 5.20 -11.54 4.40
N SER A 62 6.16 -10.72 3.98
CA SER A 62 6.10 -9.27 4.24
C SER A 62 5.00 -8.57 3.44
N ILE A 63 4.24 -7.71 4.10
CA ILE A 63 3.15 -6.92 3.52
C ILE A 63 3.72 -5.65 2.90
N ARG A 64 3.31 -5.33 1.68
CA ARG A 64 3.78 -4.15 0.92
C ARG A 64 2.78 -3.01 0.97
N PHE A 65 3.21 -1.85 0.49
CA PHE A 65 2.35 -0.68 0.36
C PHE A 65 1.10 -0.94 -0.52
N THR A 66 1.24 -1.72 -1.59
CA THR A 66 0.12 -2.11 -2.47
C THR A 66 -0.95 -2.88 -1.71
N THR A 67 -0.56 -3.86 -0.90
CA THR A 67 -1.48 -4.63 -0.05
C THR A 67 -2.15 -3.74 1.00
N LEU A 68 -1.40 -2.80 1.60
CA LEU A 68 -1.98 -1.83 2.52
C LEU A 68 -3.06 -0.97 1.82
N LEU A 69 -2.77 -0.46 0.62
CA LEU A 69 -3.71 0.33 -0.16
C LEU A 69 -4.96 -0.46 -0.55
N GLU A 70 -4.78 -1.71 -0.99
CA GLU A 70 -5.90 -2.59 -1.32
C GLU A 70 -6.80 -2.82 -0.10
N GLN A 71 -6.23 -3.17 1.05
CA GLN A 71 -6.99 -3.37 2.29
C GLN A 71 -7.66 -2.07 2.76
N ALA A 72 -6.96 -0.94 2.69
CA ALA A 72 -7.51 0.37 3.05
C ALA A 72 -8.68 0.77 2.13
N SER A 73 -8.60 0.44 0.84
CA SER A 73 -9.69 0.70 -0.12
C SER A 73 -10.98 -0.06 0.23
N GLN A 74 -10.89 -1.21 0.89
CA GLN A 74 -12.06 -1.99 1.29
C GLN A 74 -12.79 -1.42 2.52
N ILE A 75 -12.24 -0.40 3.21
CA ILE A 75 -12.83 0.16 4.43
C ILE A 75 -14.15 0.89 4.13
N SER A 76 -14.15 1.79 3.14
CA SER A 76 -15.35 2.54 2.77
C SER A 76 -15.25 3.04 1.32
N PRO A 77 -16.33 2.98 0.53
CA PRO A 77 -16.36 3.52 -0.83
C PRO A 77 -16.29 5.06 -0.87
N GLU A 78 -16.64 5.74 0.22
CA GLU A 78 -16.55 7.22 0.29
C GLU A 78 -15.17 7.72 0.73
N LEU A 79 -14.29 6.82 1.19
CA LEU A 79 -12.97 7.17 1.68
C LEU A 79 -11.99 7.35 0.50
N ARG A 80 -11.54 8.59 0.32
CA ARG A 80 -10.46 8.94 -0.60
C ARG A 80 -9.11 8.77 0.10
N ILE A 81 -8.26 7.92 -0.48
CA ILE A 81 -6.90 7.71 -0.01
C ILE A 81 -5.93 8.44 -0.94
N ARG A 82 -5.08 9.28 -0.37
CA ARG A 82 -4.02 9.99 -1.08
C ARG A 82 -2.65 9.54 -0.56
N PHE A 83 -1.66 9.54 -1.42
CA PHE A 83 -0.26 9.37 -1.03
C PHE A 83 0.62 10.11 -2.03
N THR A 84 1.86 10.40 -1.62
CA THR A 84 2.86 10.99 -2.50
C THR A 84 4.05 10.04 -2.60
N SER A 85 4.39 9.63 -3.82
CA SER A 85 5.61 8.88 -4.09
C SER A 85 6.58 9.75 -4.90
N PRO A 86 7.87 9.78 -4.53
CA PRO A 86 8.85 10.65 -5.18
C PRO A 86 9.32 10.16 -6.56
N HIS A 87 8.98 8.94 -7.02
CA HIS A 87 9.58 8.40 -8.25
C HIS A 87 8.65 7.54 -9.12
N PRO A 88 8.51 7.82 -10.44
CA PRO A 88 7.65 7.06 -11.37
C PRO A 88 7.96 5.56 -11.49
N LYS A 89 9.20 5.15 -11.16
CA LYS A 89 9.67 3.75 -11.18
C LYS A 89 8.96 2.86 -10.16
N GLU A 90 8.31 3.50 -9.19
CA GLU A 90 7.66 2.87 -8.06
C GLU A 90 6.13 2.81 -8.26
N PHE A 91 5.65 3.00 -9.49
CA PHE A 91 4.26 2.79 -9.93
C PHE A 91 4.19 1.56 -10.86
N PRO A 92 4.22 0.33 -10.32
CA PRO A 92 4.01 -0.85 -11.15
C PRO A 92 2.56 -0.98 -11.58
N ASP A 93 2.32 -1.76 -12.64
CA ASP A 93 0.98 -1.98 -13.18
C ASP A 93 0.01 -2.47 -12.09
N ASP A 94 0.44 -3.32 -11.16
CA ASP A 94 -0.39 -3.80 -10.04
C ASP A 94 -0.91 -2.65 -9.16
N LEU A 95 -0.09 -1.63 -8.91
CA LEU A 95 -0.53 -0.42 -8.19
C LEU A 95 -1.52 0.39 -9.03
N LEU A 96 -1.27 0.50 -10.34
CA LEU A 96 -2.17 1.19 -11.26
C LEU A 96 -3.54 0.51 -11.33
N HIS A 97 -3.60 -0.83 -11.30
CA HIS A 97 -4.88 -1.56 -11.26
C HIS A 97 -5.66 -1.22 -10.00
N VAL A 98 -5.02 -1.23 -8.82
CA VAL A 98 -5.66 -0.83 -7.56
C VAL A 98 -6.17 0.61 -7.61
N MET A 99 -5.45 1.52 -8.28
CA MET A 99 -5.89 2.91 -8.45
C MET A 99 -6.98 3.10 -9.51
N HIS A 100 -7.12 2.18 -10.48
CA HIS A 100 -8.11 2.31 -11.55
C HIS A 100 -9.50 1.82 -11.12
N ASP A 101 -9.55 0.73 -10.35
CA ASP A 101 -10.81 0.06 -10.01
C ASP A 101 -11.69 0.86 -9.03
N ARG A 102 -11.24 2.04 -8.55
CA ARG A 102 -11.97 2.92 -7.63
C ARG A 102 -11.78 4.41 -7.87
#